data_AF-A0A498KL61-F1
#
_entry.id   AF-A0A498KL61-F1
#
_cell.length_a   1.000
_cell.length_b   1.000
_cell.length_c   1.000
_cell.angle_alpha   90.00
_cell.angle_beta   90.00
_cell.angle_gamma   90.00
#
_symmetry.space_group_name_H-M   'P 1'
#
loop_
_entity.id
_entity.type
_entity.pdbx_description
1 polymer ?
#
loop_
_entity_poly.entity_id
_entity_poly.type
_entity_poly.pdbx_seq_one_letter_code
_entity_poly.pdbx_strand_id
1 'polypeptide(L)'
;MNKDAKKLITSLKQVDNKITTSPLLEQDHHLTAVIRVLREVCVKNMSIFQSLLVFLAVPVSKSNKWSLVPKFMRKGVITCEDQKEYINGHEFDGVDAALYNLCKSSTATFECANKRSEALEVTIEGLENGLESVFRCMIITRASLLNIISQ
;
A
#
# COMPACT_ATOMS: atom_id res chain seq x y z
N MET A 1 -7.77 3.17 6.45
CA MET A 1 -6.76 3.37 7.50
C MET A 1 -7.12 2.60 8.77
N ASN A 2 -6.29 1.60 9.11
CA ASN A 2 -6.36 0.80 10.32
C ASN A 2 -6.36 1.71 11.59
N LYS A 3 -7.08 1.30 12.65
CA LYS A 3 -7.09 1.97 13.97
C LYS A 3 -5.68 2.18 14.52
N ASP A 4 -4.79 1.20 14.33
CA ASP A 4 -3.42 1.26 14.83
C ASP A 4 -2.60 2.32 14.09
N ALA A 5 -2.73 2.40 12.77
CA ALA A 5 -2.10 3.46 11.97
C ALA A 5 -2.59 4.86 12.39
N LYS A 6 -3.89 5.03 12.66
CA LYS A 6 -4.43 6.29 13.19
C LYS A 6 -3.80 6.66 14.54
N LYS A 7 -3.65 5.68 15.43
CA LYS A 7 -3.03 5.87 16.75
C LYS A 7 -1.58 6.30 16.60
N LEU A 8 -0.80 5.61 15.77
CA LEU A 8 0.61 5.93 15.51
C LEU A 8 0.79 7.34 14.92
N ILE A 9 0.00 7.71 13.91
CA ILE A 9 0.03 9.07 13.34
C ILE A 9 -0.28 10.14 14.39
N THR A 10 -1.23 9.87 15.29
CA THR A 10 -1.59 10.81 16.36
C THR A 10 -0.45 10.96 17.36
N SER A 11 0.18 9.86 17.78
CA SER A 11 1.36 9.88 18.65
C SER A 11 2.51 10.65 18.02
N LEU A 12 2.75 10.46 16.72
CA LEU A 12 3.81 11.14 15.99
C LEU A 12 3.60 12.66 15.96
N LYS A 13 2.37 13.11 15.70
CA LYS A 13 1.99 14.53 15.77
C LYS A 13 2.18 15.12 17.17
N GLN A 14 1.91 14.35 18.22
CA GLN A 14 2.11 14.82 19.59
C GLN A 14 3.59 15.05 19.89
N VAL A 15 4.48 14.18 19.40
CA VAL A 15 5.93 14.35 19.53
C VAL A 15 6.40 15.55 18.72
N ASP A 16 5.92 15.72 17.49
CA ASP A 16 6.25 16.87 16.63
C ASP A 16 5.91 18.21 17.29
N ASN A 17 4.70 18.32 17.84
CA ASN A 17 4.29 19.51 18.56
C ASN A 17 5.21 19.80 19.75
N LYS A 18 5.60 18.80 20.54
CA LYS A 18 6.53 18.99 21.68
C LYS A 18 7.91 19.49 21.23
N ILE A 19 8.40 18.96 20.11
CA ILE A 19 9.70 19.36 19.55
C ILE A 19 9.62 20.78 19.01
N THR A 20 8.53 21.17 18.34
CA THR A 20 8.36 22.52 17.81
C THR A 20 8.13 23.57 18.91
N THR A 21 7.38 23.24 19.96
CA THR A 21 7.00 24.21 21.01
C THR A 21 7.98 24.30 22.17
N SER A 22 8.99 23.43 22.27
CA SER A 22 9.92 23.48 23.40
C SER A 22 10.83 24.72 23.29
N PRO A 23 10.99 25.51 24.37
CA PRO A 23 11.81 26.71 24.34
C PRO A 23 13.29 26.37 24.11
N LEU A 24 14.01 27.28 23.47
CA LEU A 24 15.45 27.19 23.25
C LEU A 24 16.14 27.91 24.41
N LEU A 25 17.01 27.22 25.15
CA LEU A 25 17.81 27.83 26.21
C LEU A 25 18.99 28.57 25.58
N GLU A 26 18.98 29.89 25.60
CA GLU A 26 20.02 30.75 24.99
C GLU A 26 21.32 30.84 25.81
N GLN A 27 21.61 29.86 26.65
CA GLN A 27 22.73 29.95 27.58
C GLN A 27 24.09 29.69 26.93
N ASP A 28 24.12 28.96 25.80
CA ASP A 28 25.33 28.63 25.05
C ASP A 28 25.01 28.56 23.55
N HIS A 29 25.72 29.34 22.73
CA HIS A 29 25.50 29.43 21.28
C HIS A 29 25.84 28.12 20.53
N HIS A 30 26.87 27.39 20.97
CA HIS A 30 27.24 26.09 20.39
C HIS A 30 26.19 25.03 20.75
N LEU A 31 25.78 24.97 22.01
CA LEU A 31 24.71 24.06 22.45
C LEU A 31 23.39 24.35 21.72
N THR A 32 23.06 25.63 21.57
CA THR A 32 21.88 26.10 20.83
C THR A 32 21.90 25.65 19.37
N ALA A 33 23.05 25.76 18.71
CA ALA A 33 23.22 25.31 17.33
C ALA A 33 23.03 23.79 17.20
N VAL A 34 23.58 23.00 18.13
CA VAL A 34 23.39 21.54 18.18
C VAL A 34 21.91 21.20 18.37
N ILE A 35 21.23 21.81 19.34
CA ILE A 35 19.80 21.58 19.60
C ILE A 35 18.97 21.87 18.35
N ARG A 36 19.26 22.95 17.62
CA ARG A 36 18.55 23.30 16.38
C ARG A 36 18.69 22.21 15.32
N VAL A 37 19.92 21.76 15.04
CA VAL A 37 20.17 20.68 14.07
C VAL A 37 19.46 19.39 14.49
N LEU A 38 19.45 19.06 15.78
CA LEU A 38 18.73 17.89 16.29
C LEU A 38 17.23 17.97 16.05
N ARG A 39 16.63 19.14 16.26
CA ARG A 39 15.21 19.34 15.96
C ARG A 39 14.92 19.15 14.48
N GLU A 40 15.74 19.71 13.61
CA GLU A 40 15.58 19.55 12.15
C GLU A 40 15.64 18.06 11.75
N VAL A 41 16.62 17.31 12.27
CA VAL A 41 16.73 15.86 12.04
C VAL A 41 15.49 15.13 12.55
N CYS A 42 15.02 15.45 13.76
CA CYS A 42 13.80 14.84 14.31
C CYS A 42 12.55 15.14 13.45
N VAL A 43 12.35 16.39 13.03
CA VAL A 43 11.21 16.81 12.20
C VAL A 43 11.22 16.10 10.85
N LYS A 44 12.39 15.96 10.22
CA LYS A 44 12.55 15.20 8.98
C LYS A 44 12.23 13.72 9.17
N ASN A 45 12.74 13.10 10.23
CA ASN A 45 12.43 11.70 10.55
C ASN A 45 10.93 11.48 10.79
N MET A 46 10.26 12.38 11.53
CA MET A 46 8.81 12.30 11.73
C MET A 46 8.04 12.42 10.42
N SER A 47 8.43 13.33 9.53
CA SER A 47 7.80 13.47 8.22
C SER A 47 7.93 12.20 7.37
N ILE A 48 9.07 11.53 7.42
CA ILE A 48 9.30 10.23 6.75
C ILE A 48 8.35 9.17 7.33
N PHE A 49 8.33 8.99 8.65
CA PHE A 49 7.47 8.00 9.29
C PHE A 49 5.98 8.27 9.05
N GLN A 50 5.55 9.54 9.05
CA GLN A 50 4.17 9.90 8.75
C GLN A 50 3.79 9.50 7.30
N SER A 51 4.67 9.80 6.35
CA SER A 51 4.45 9.47 4.94
C SER A 51 4.36 7.96 4.73
N LEU A 52 5.24 7.20 5.38
CA LEU A 52 5.22 5.73 5.37
C LEU A 52 3.94 5.17 5.98
N LEU A 53 3.51 5.68 7.13
CA LEU A 53 2.27 5.24 7.77
C LEU A 53 1.04 5.52 6.91
N VAL A 54 1.00 6.67 6.23
CA VAL A 54 -0.10 7.00 5.30
C VAL A 54 -0.07 6.08 4.08
N PHE A 55 1.11 5.83 3.50
CA PHE A 55 1.29 4.93 2.38
C PHE A 55 0.82 3.50 2.71
N LEU A 56 1.24 2.96 3.85
CA LEU A 56 0.87 1.62 4.31
C LEU A 56 -0.59 1.53 4.79
N ALA A 57 -1.20 2.66 5.14
CA ALA A 57 -2.59 2.71 5.60
C ALA A 57 -3.65 2.74 4.49
N VAL A 58 -3.23 2.82 3.22
CA VAL A 58 -4.13 2.78 2.07
C VAL A 58 -4.95 1.49 2.17
N PRO A 59 -6.29 1.59 2.25
CA PRO A 59 -7.13 0.40 2.35
C PRO A 59 -6.98 -0.42 1.08
N VAL A 60 -6.52 -1.66 1.21
CA VAL A 60 -6.71 -2.69 0.19
C VAL A 60 -8.22 -2.74 -0.05
N SER A 61 -8.65 -2.48 -1.29
CA SER A 61 -10.07 -2.46 -1.64
C SER A 61 -10.71 -3.73 -1.07
N LYS A 62 -11.74 -3.58 -0.23
CA LYS A 62 -12.58 -4.72 0.14
C LYS A 62 -13.10 -5.27 -1.18
N SER A 63 -12.61 -6.43 -1.62
CA SER A 63 -13.25 -7.09 -2.75
C SER A 63 -14.68 -7.30 -2.28
N ASN A 64 -15.61 -6.65 -2.97
CA ASN A 64 -17.03 -6.93 -2.75
C ASN A 64 -17.17 -8.41 -3.07
N LYS A 65 -17.35 -9.25 -2.04
CA LYS A 65 -17.44 -10.72 -2.11
C LYS A 65 -18.61 -11.23 -2.98
N TRP A 66 -19.21 -10.36 -3.79
CA TRP A 66 -20.45 -10.54 -4.55
C TRP A 66 -20.27 -10.31 -6.05
N SER A 67 -19.07 -9.94 -6.55
CA SER A 67 -18.87 -9.68 -7.99
C SER A 67 -18.63 -10.92 -8.85
N LEU A 68 -18.81 -12.13 -8.30
CA LEU A 68 -18.62 -13.41 -9.01
C LEU A 68 -19.90 -14.28 -9.03
N VAL A 69 -21.08 -13.66 -9.10
CA VAL A 69 -22.25 -14.36 -9.62
C VAL A 69 -22.34 -14.01 -11.11
N PRO A 70 -21.97 -14.90 -12.04
CA PRO A 70 -22.35 -14.69 -13.43
C PRO A 70 -23.88 -14.71 -13.47
N LYS A 71 -24.47 -13.59 -13.88
CA LYS A 71 -25.88 -13.50 -14.25
C LYS A 71 -26.14 -14.45 -15.42
N PHE A 72 -26.38 -15.73 -15.13
CA PHE A 72 -26.83 -16.72 -16.10
C PHE A 72 -28.22 -17.25 -15.74
N MET A 73 -29.12 -16.33 -15.40
CA MET A 73 -30.56 -16.58 -15.24
C MET A 73 -31.30 -15.54 -16.08
N ARG A 74 -31.06 -15.55 -17.41
CA ARG A 74 -31.94 -14.90 -18.37
C ARG A 74 -31.99 -15.70 -19.67
N LYS A 75 -32.40 -16.96 -19.59
CA LYS A 75 -33.00 -17.66 -20.72
C LYS A 75 -33.91 -18.80 -20.23
N GLY A 76 -35.02 -18.40 -19.62
CA GLY A 76 -36.15 -19.29 -19.34
C GLY A 76 -37.41 -18.67 -19.92
N VAL A 77 -37.85 -19.22 -21.06
CA VAL A 77 -39.23 -19.23 -21.59
C VAL A 77 -39.84 -17.88 -21.99
N ILE A 78 -39.88 -17.60 -23.31
CA ILE A 78 -41.12 -17.19 -24.00
C ILE A 78 -41.16 -17.94 -25.35
N THR A 79 -42.37 -18.36 -25.66
CA THR A 79 -42.93 -19.30 -26.63
C THR A 79 -42.68 -19.04 -28.13
N CYS A 80 -42.91 -20.11 -28.89
CA CYS A 80 -42.88 -20.35 -30.34
C CYS A 80 -43.44 -19.24 -31.25
N GLU A 81 -42.86 -19.08 -32.45
CA GLU A 81 -43.51 -19.48 -33.72
C GLU A 81 -42.50 -19.52 -34.90
N ASP A 82 -42.86 -20.31 -35.90
CA ASP A 82 -42.06 -20.95 -36.96
C ASP A 82 -41.18 -20.09 -37.87
N GLN A 83 -39.98 -20.60 -38.20
CA GLN A 83 -39.54 -20.79 -39.60
C GLN A 83 -38.30 -21.72 -39.73
N LYS A 84 -38.47 -22.74 -40.59
CA LYS A 84 -37.49 -23.65 -41.22
C LYS A 84 -36.23 -22.91 -41.74
N GLU A 85 -35.03 -23.47 -41.91
CA GLU A 85 -34.57 -24.81 -42.27
C GLU A 85 -33.01 -24.84 -42.18
N TYR A 86 -32.41 -26.04 -42.28
CA TYR A 86 -30.99 -26.37 -42.50
C TYR A 86 -30.03 -26.60 -41.30
N ILE A 87 -30.08 -27.84 -40.80
CA ILE A 87 -28.97 -28.81 -40.64
C ILE A 87 -27.57 -28.27 -40.25
N ASN A 88 -27.20 -28.61 -39.00
CA ASN A 88 -25.88 -29.06 -38.53
C ASN A 88 -24.79 -27.98 -38.29
N GLY A 89 -24.71 -27.53 -37.02
CA GLY A 89 -23.66 -26.65 -36.52
C GLY A 89 -23.77 -26.39 -35.01
N HIS A 90 -23.69 -27.47 -34.22
CA HIS A 90 -23.07 -27.53 -32.89
C HIS A 90 -23.51 -26.48 -31.85
N GLU A 91 -24.53 -26.80 -31.04
CA GLU A 91 -24.77 -26.12 -29.75
C GLU A 91 -23.53 -26.16 -28.84
N PHE A 92 -22.63 -27.11 -29.09
CA PHE A 92 -21.32 -27.25 -28.44
C PHE A 92 -20.25 -26.30 -29.03
N ASP A 93 -20.42 -25.70 -30.22
CA ASP A 93 -19.48 -24.67 -30.76
C ASP A 93 -19.57 -23.40 -29.93
N GLY A 94 -20.77 -23.08 -29.47
CA GLY A 94 -21.00 -21.98 -28.54
C GLY A 94 -20.40 -22.24 -27.16
N VAL A 95 -20.37 -23.50 -26.72
CA VAL A 95 -19.76 -23.91 -25.44
C VAL A 95 -18.24 -23.85 -25.52
N ASP A 96 -17.64 -24.35 -26.59
CA ASP A 96 -16.19 -24.29 -26.81
C ASP A 96 -15.69 -22.84 -26.92
N ALA A 97 -16.41 -21.99 -27.66
CA ALA A 97 -16.09 -20.57 -27.72
C ALA A 97 -16.25 -19.86 -26.37
N ALA A 98 -17.25 -20.21 -25.57
CA ALA A 98 -17.45 -19.68 -24.23
C ALA A 98 -16.35 -20.16 -23.26
N LEU A 99 -15.99 -21.45 -23.31
CA LEU A 99 -14.91 -22.04 -22.51
C LEU A 99 -13.55 -21.45 -22.90
N TYR A 100 -13.28 -21.27 -24.19
CA TYR A 100 -12.06 -20.63 -24.69
C TYR A 100 -11.96 -19.18 -24.20
N ASN A 101 -13.04 -18.40 -24.29
CA ASN A 101 -13.04 -17.02 -23.78
C ASN A 101 -12.90 -16.94 -22.26
N LEU A 102 -13.54 -17.85 -21.52
CA LEU A 102 -13.40 -17.94 -20.07
C LEU A 102 -11.96 -18.31 -19.67
N CYS A 103 -11.38 -19.30 -20.35
CA CYS A 103 -9.99 -19.74 -20.14
C CYS A 103 -8.99 -18.64 -20.50
N LYS A 104 -9.19 -17.94 -21.62
CA LYS A 104 -8.38 -16.80 -22.04
C LYS A 104 -8.49 -15.62 -21.07
N SER A 105 -9.70 -15.35 -20.58
CA SER A 105 -9.92 -14.32 -19.56
C SER A 105 -9.25 -14.71 -18.24
N SER A 106 -9.37 -15.97 -17.81
CA SER A 106 -8.78 -16.43 -16.55
C SER A 106 -7.25 -16.41 -16.61
N THR A 107 -6.63 -16.87 -17.69
CA THR A 107 -5.18 -16.82 -17.88
C THR A 107 -4.67 -15.38 -17.98
N ALA A 108 -5.32 -14.50 -18.74
CA ALA A 108 -4.94 -13.09 -18.83
C ALA A 108 -5.07 -12.37 -17.47
N THR A 109 -6.11 -12.67 -16.69
CA THR A 109 -6.25 -12.12 -15.33
C THR A 109 -5.20 -12.64 -14.37
N PHE A 110 -4.85 -13.93 -14.48
CA PHE A 110 -3.81 -14.56 -13.67
C PHE A 110 -2.43 -14.00 -13.98
N GLU A 111 -2.07 -13.86 -15.26
CA GLU A 111 -0.80 -13.25 -15.67
C GLU A 111 -0.68 -11.78 -15.23
N CYS A 112 -1.76 -11.01 -15.36
CA CYS A 112 -1.78 -9.63 -14.89
C CYS A 112 -1.62 -9.54 -13.36
N ALA A 113 -2.33 -10.41 -12.62
CA ALA A 113 -2.19 -10.50 -11.17
C ALA A 113 -0.77 -10.92 -10.76
N ASN A 114 -0.16 -11.86 -11.49
CA ASN A 114 1.20 -12.34 -11.21
C ASN A 114 2.25 -11.24 -11.43
N LYS A 115 2.18 -10.52 -12.57
CA LYS A 115 3.07 -9.37 -12.83
C LYS A 115 2.92 -8.26 -11.79
N ARG A 116 1.68 -8.00 -11.32
CA ARG A 116 1.42 -7.05 -10.24
C ARG A 116 1.97 -7.52 -8.90
N SER A 117 1.97 -8.83 -8.65
CA SER A 117 2.54 -9.44 -7.44
C SER A 117 4.06 -9.31 -7.43
N GLU A 118 4.72 -9.63 -8.55
CA GLU A 118 6.17 -9.48 -8.71
C GLU A 118 6.60 -8.01 -8.50
N ALA A 119 5.90 -7.06 -9.12
CA ALA A 119 6.17 -5.63 -8.91
C ALA A 119 5.96 -5.18 -7.45
N LEU A 120 4.98 -5.77 -6.76
CA LEU A 120 4.73 -5.50 -5.35
C LEU A 120 5.85 -6.07 -4.47
N GLU A 121 6.35 -7.27 -4.77
CA GLU A 121 7.46 -7.90 -4.06
C GLU A 121 8.73 -7.04 -4.13
N VAL A 122 9.11 -6.59 -5.33
CA VAL A 122 10.23 -5.66 -5.54
C VAL A 122 10.03 -4.35 -4.76
N THR A 123 8.79 -3.86 -4.70
CA THR A 123 8.47 -2.63 -3.93
C THR A 123 8.61 -2.84 -2.42
N ILE A 124 8.19 -4.01 -1.91
CA ILE A 124 8.30 -4.36 -0.49
C ILE A 124 9.77 -4.52 -0.11
N GLU A 125 10.55 -5.25 -0.90
CA GLU A 125 11.99 -5.42 -0.68
C GLU A 125 12.71 -4.05 -0.67
N GLY A 126 12.40 -3.18 -1.63
CA GLY A 126 12.94 -1.82 -1.67
C GLY A 126 12.58 -1.00 -0.43
N LEU A 127 11.36 -1.15 0.08
CA LEU A 127 10.91 -0.49 1.30
C LEU A 127 11.62 -1.02 2.55
N GLU A 128 11.80 -2.33 2.67
CA GLU A 128 12.51 -2.97 3.78
C GLU A 128 13.97 -2.51 3.83
N ASN A 129 14.66 -2.54 2.70
CA ASN A 129 16.04 -2.06 2.57
C ASN A 129 16.16 -0.57 2.91
N GLY A 130 15.22 0.25 2.44
CA GLY A 130 15.17 1.68 2.75
C GLY A 130 14.98 1.94 4.25
N LEU A 131 14.05 1.22 4.88
CA LEU A 131 13.77 1.31 6.32
C LEU A 131 14.97 0.88 7.16
N GLU A 132 15.63 -0.22 6.80
CA GLU A 132 16.85 -0.67 7.48
C GLU A 132 17.92 0.42 7.47
N SER A 133 18.15 1.05 6.31
CA SER A 133 19.11 2.15 6.18
C SER A 133 18.76 3.34 7.07
N VAL A 134 17.48 3.74 7.12
CA VAL A 134 16.99 4.83 7.99
C VAL A 134 17.21 4.49 9.46
N PHE A 135 16.83 3.29 9.91
CA PHE A 135 17.01 2.88 11.31
C PHE A 135 18.49 2.83 11.70
N ARG A 136 19.35 2.29 10.83
CA ARG A 136 20.80 2.29 11.02
C ARG A 136 21.34 3.72 11.16
N CYS A 137 20.93 4.63 10.28
CA CYS A 137 21.34 6.04 10.35
C CYS A 137 20.90 6.70 11.66
N MET A 138 19.66 6.48 12.10
CA MET A 138 19.15 7.00 13.37
C MET A 138 19.93 6.49 14.59
N ILE A 139 20.29 5.20 14.61
CA ILE A 139 21.10 4.61 15.69
C ILE A 139 22.49 5.26 15.73
N ILE A 140 23.14 5.41 14.57
CA ILE A 140 24.46 6.04 14.46
C ILE A 140 24.39 7.49 14.96
N THR A 141 23.44 8.29 14.46
CA THR A 141 23.27 9.68 14.89
C THR A 141 23.07 9.76 16.40
N ARG A 142 22.21 8.92 16.98
CA ARG A 142 21.98 8.89 18.43
C ARG A 142 23.27 8.55 19.19
N ALA A 143 24.02 7.54 18.75
CA ALA A 143 25.27 7.14 19.40
C ALA A 143 26.31 8.27 19.34
N SER A 144 26.49 8.92 18.18
CA SER A 144 27.38 10.06 18.02
C SER A 144 27.02 11.21 18.97
N LEU A 145 25.73 11.51 19.13
CA LEU A 145 25.28 12.58 20.02
C LEU A 145 25.49 12.26 21.49
N LEU A 146 25.20 11.02 21.91
CA LEU A 146 25.47 10.57 23.27
C LEU A 146 26.96 10.65 23.59
N ASN A 147 27.83 10.30 22.63
CA ASN A 147 29.27 10.41 22.78
C ASN A 147 29.73 11.86 22.93
N ILE A 148 29.15 12.80 22.16
CA ILE A 148 29.45 14.24 22.27
C ILE A 148 29.02 14.78 23.64
N ILE A 149 27.85 14.40 24.14
CA ILE A 149 27.32 14.88 25.42
C ILE A 149 28.05 14.26 26.63
N SER A 150 28.64 13.08 26.46
CA SER A 150 29.34 12.35 27.52
C SER A 150 30.84 12.68 27.62
N GLN A 151 31.37 13.52 26.71
CA GLN A 151 32.74 14.06 26.76
C GLN A 151 32.77 15.38 27.54
#